data_AF-A0A268TGW0-F1
#
_entry.id   AF-A0A268TGW0-F1
#
_cell.length_a   1.000
_cell.length_b   1.000
_cell.length_c   1.000
_cell.angle_alpha   90.00
_cell.angle_beta   90.00
_cell.angle_gamma   90.00
#
_symmetry.space_group_name_H-M   'P 1'
#
loop_
_entity.id
_entity.type
_entity.pdbx_description
1 polymer ?
#
loop_
_entity_poly.entity_id
_entity_poly.type
_entity_poly.pdbx_seq_one_letter_code
_entity_poly.pdbx_strand_id
1 'polypeptide(L)'
;MKSIASTFFTSIIVSLVAPIFAILNAQSLEGIYETESFLYMKSAFVEFFKHDGKYYAYAIANTDGSSAQKDKHNPNPALRDRSDKGVVFLYDLTQTSPDNYRDGKAYNFYDGRTYYVKISQKPNGDLEFYSSLYKDGIIGKSFLWKRIDKDTLDKYLEAKKLKEPNFHQVLESISQINPPPRKKIKLN
;
A
#
# COMPACT_ATOMS: atom_id res chain seq x y z
N MET A 1 -29.69 46.54 -68.19
CA MET A 1 -28.22 46.40 -68.24
C MET A 1 -27.66 46.47 -66.82
N LYS A 2 -26.98 45.39 -66.41
CA LYS A 2 -25.97 45.24 -65.33
C LYS A 2 -26.32 45.61 -63.88
N SER A 3 -26.57 44.54 -63.11
CA SER A 3 -26.36 44.33 -61.67
C SER A 3 -25.00 44.82 -61.16
N ILE A 4 -24.93 45.34 -59.93
CA ILE A 4 -23.82 45.06 -58.98
C ILE A 4 -24.39 44.96 -57.56
N ALA A 5 -24.32 43.74 -57.01
CA ALA A 5 -24.68 43.40 -55.65
C ALA A 5 -23.62 43.90 -54.65
N SER A 6 -24.07 44.36 -53.48
CA SER A 6 -23.25 44.63 -52.31
C SER A 6 -22.87 43.31 -51.64
N THR A 7 -21.57 43.05 -51.49
CA THR A 7 -21.07 41.88 -50.76
C THR A 7 -20.45 42.37 -49.45
N PHE A 8 -21.14 42.15 -48.34
CA PHE A 8 -20.57 42.29 -47.00
C PHE A 8 -19.84 40.98 -46.66
N PHE A 9 -18.51 41.04 -46.59
CA PHE A 9 -17.69 39.96 -46.03
C PHE A 9 -17.82 39.98 -44.51
N THR A 10 -18.56 39.04 -43.93
CA THR A 10 -18.52 38.78 -42.49
C THR A 10 -17.54 37.64 -42.25
N SER A 11 -16.41 37.98 -41.62
CA SER A 11 -15.38 37.01 -41.23
C SER A 11 -15.78 36.36 -39.90
N ILE A 12 -16.11 35.07 -39.92
CA ILE A 12 -16.40 34.28 -38.71
C ILE A 12 -15.07 33.76 -38.17
N ILE A 13 -14.62 34.31 -37.04
CA ILE A 13 -13.49 33.77 -36.27
C ILE A 13 -14.04 32.63 -35.40
N VAL A 14 -13.79 31.38 -35.80
CA VAL A 14 -14.04 30.19 -34.98
C VAL A 14 -12.87 30.04 -34.01
N SER A 15 -13.01 30.52 -32.78
CA SER A 15 -12.04 30.25 -31.71
C SER A 15 -12.10 28.78 -31.32
N LEU A 16 -11.09 28.01 -31.75
CA LEU A 16 -10.89 26.61 -31.39
C LEU A 16 -10.44 26.52 -29.93
N VAL A 17 -11.39 26.42 -29.00
CA VAL A 17 -11.08 26.10 -27.60
C VAL A 17 -10.81 24.60 -27.52
N ALA A 18 -9.53 24.22 -27.59
CA ALA A 18 -9.13 22.83 -27.35
C ALA A 18 -9.40 22.50 -25.86
N PRO A 19 -10.17 21.44 -25.54
CA PRO A 19 -10.35 21.02 -24.16
C PRO A 19 -9.00 20.55 -23.61
N ILE A 20 -8.45 21.28 -22.65
CA ILE A 20 -7.30 20.86 -21.87
C ILE A 20 -7.77 19.71 -20.98
N PHE A 21 -7.65 18.47 -21.46
CA PHE A 21 -7.73 17.31 -20.60
C PHE A 21 -6.48 17.29 -19.73
N ALA A 22 -6.60 17.74 -18.48
CA ALA A 22 -5.60 17.45 -17.47
C ALA A 22 -5.52 15.92 -17.34
N ILE A 23 -4.42 15.34 -17.80
CA ILE A 23 -4.10 13.92 -17.54
C ILE A 23 -3.86 13.85 -16.03
N LEU A 24 -4.87 13.42 -15.27
CA LEU A 24 -4.66 13.01 -13.90
C LEU A 24 -3.72 11.80 -13.95
N ASN A 25 -2.45 12.02 -13.67
CA ASN A 25 -1.53 10.93 -13.34
C ASN A 25 -1.99 10.36 -12.01
N ALA A 26 -2.89 9.36 -12.05
CA ALA A 26 -3.24 8.59 -10.87
C ALA A 26 -1.95 7.98 -10.33
N GLN A 27 -1.52 8.43 -9.16
CA GLN A 27 -0.31 7.90 -8.55
C GLN A 27 -0.58 6.47 -8.11
N SER A 28 0.34 5.57 -8.43
CA SER A 28 0.18 4.17 -8.05
C SER A 28 0.53 3.99 -6.56
N LEU A 29 -0.20 3.10 -5.87
CA LEU A 29 0.06 2.78 -4.46
C LEU A 29 1.36 1.99 -4.28
N GLU A 30 1.82 1.29 -5.33
CA GLU A 30 3.09 0.59 -5.31
C GLU A 30 4.24 1.54 -4.95
N GLY A 31 5.12 1.08 -4.07
CA GLY A 31 6.26 1.86 -3.61
C GLY A 31 6.56 1.66 -2.12
N ILE A 32 7.54 2.42 -1.65
CA ILE A 32 8.09 2.29 -0.32
C ILE A 32 7.56 3.42 0.57
N TYR A 33 7.21 3.07 1.80
CA TYR A 33 6.65 3.98 2.77
C TYR A 33 7.30 3.80 4.14
N GLU A 34 7.48 4.92 4.85
CA GLU A 34 7.81 4.93 6.27
C GLU A 34 6.52 5.00 7.10
N THR A 35 6.32 4.05 8.00
CA THR A 35 5.14 4.02 8.87
C THR A 35 5.26 4.99 10.05
N GLU A 36 4.13 5.50 10.52
CA GLU A 36 4.05 6.24 11.78
C GLU A 36 4.23 5.29 12.98
N SER A 37 5.12 5.63 13.92
CA SER A 37 5.24 4.90 15.19
C SER A 37 4.04 5.17 16.10
N PHE A 38 3.58 4.16 16.83
CA PHE A 38 2.45 4.32 17.76
C PHE A 38 2.57 3.41 18.98
N LEU A 39 2.53 4.00 20.19
CA LEU A 39 2.77 3.28 21.44
C LEU A 39 4.10 2.48 21.38
N TYR A 40 4.03 1.15 21.44
CA TYR A 40 5.17 0.25 21.35
C TYR A 40 5.43 -0.27 19.92
N MET A 41 4.57 0.08 18.96
CA MET A 41 4.73 -0.25 17.54
C MET A 41 5.77 0.69 16.93
N LYS A 42 6.87 0.12 16.45
CA LYS A 42 7.96 0.88 15.85
C LYS A 42 7.59 1.34 14.45
N SER A 43 8.18 2.45 14.04
CA SER A 43 8.19 2.84 12.64
C SER A 43 9.04 1.86 11.83
N ALA A 44 8.60 1.57 10.60
CA ALA A 44 9.24 0.64 9.69
C ALA A 44 9.16 1.15 8.25
N PHE A 45 10.11 0.73 7.43
CA PHE A 45 9.98 0.79 5.98
C PHE A 45 9.14 -0.40 5.51
N VAL A 46 8.12 -0.12 4.72
CA VAL A 46 7.23 -1.11 4.12
C VAL A 46 7.16 -0.89 2.61
N GLU A 47 6.97 -1.95 1.85
CA GLU A 47 6.75 -1.85 0.42
C GLU A 47 5.37 -2.39 0.06
N PHE A 48 4.62 -1.58 -0.68
CA PHE A 48 3.38 -1.96 -1.31
C PHE A 48 3.65 -2.50 -2.72
N PHE A 49 2.99 -3.60 -3.05
CA PHE A 49 3.08 -4.22 -4.36
C PHE A 49 1.71 -4.75 -4.80
N LYS A 50 1.57 -5.00 -6.10
CA LYS A 50 0.34 -5.54 -6.70
C LYS A 50 0.52 -7.02 -7.05
N HIS A 51 -0.49 -7.82 -6.72
CA HIS A 51 -0.55 -9.25 -7.03
C HIS A 51 -2.00 -9.65 -7.28
N ASP A 52 -2.28 -10.35 -8.37
CA ASP A 52 -3.63 -10.80 -8.76
C ASP A 52 -4.70 -9.69 -8.69
N GLY A 53 -4.35 -8.49 -9.16
CA GLY A 53 -5.24 -7.33 -9.22
C GLY A 53 -5.49 -6.62 -7.88
N LYS A 54 -4.93 -7.11 -6.77
CA LYS A 54 -5.03 -6.49 -5.43
C LYS A 54 -3.68 -6.00 -4.92
N TYR A 55 -3.73 -5.15 -3.91
CA TYR A 55 -2.56 -4.56 -3.26
C TYR A 55 -2.24 -5.28 -1.94
N TYR A 56 -0.94 -5.45 -1.72
CA TYR A 56 -0.35 -6.12 -0.57
C TYR A 56 0.81 -5.27 -0.05
N ALA A 57 1.21 -5.49 1.21
CA ALA A 57 2.45 -4.92 1.72
C ALA A 57 3.19 -5.85 2.67
N TYR A 58 4.51 -5.69 2.69
CA TYR A 58 5.42 -6.37 3.61
C TYR A 58 6.38 -5.37 4.25
N ALA A 59 6.91 -5.68 5.42
CA ALA A 59 7.90 -4.85 6.11
C ALA A 59 9.32 -5.22 5.69
N ILE A 60 10.14 -4.21 5.40
CA ILE A 60 11.55 -4.33 4.97
C ILE A 60 12.47 -4.29 6.19
N ALA A 61 12.43 -3.21 6.96
CA ALA A 61 13.27 -2.97 8.13
C ALA A 61 12.61 -2.01 9.11
N ASN A 62 13.00 -2.03 10.39
CA ASN A 62 12.60 -1.00 11.35
C ASN A 62 13.45 0.26 11.12
N THR A 63 12.87 1.46 11.23
CA THR A 63 13.60 2.72 10.98
C THR A 63 14.63 3.04 12.07
N ASP A 64 14.48 2.46 13.27
CA ASP A 64 15.48 2.52 14.35
C ASP A 64 16.69 1.59 14.12
N GLY A 65 16.66 0.74 13.09
CA GLY A 65 17.71 -0.22 12.76
C GLY A 65 17.71 -1.48 13.61
N SER A 66 16.71 -1.68 14.47
CA SER A 66 16.57 -2.89 15.26
C SER A 66 16.29 -4.11 14.37
N SER A 67 16.84 -5.25 14.77
CA SER A 67 16.73 -6.49 14.00
C SER A 67 15.29 -7.01 13.91
N ALA A 68 15.04 -7.75 12.82
CA ALA A 68 13.80 -8.49 12.64
C ALA A 68 13.53 -9.41 13.83
N GLN A 69 12.26 -9.53 14.19
CA GLN A 69 11.77 -10.35 15.28
C GLN A 69 11.01 -11.56 14.75
N LYS A 70 10.78 -12.53 15.62
CA LYS A 70 9.87 -13.66 15.37
C LYS A 70 8.42 -13.24 15.58
N ASP A 71 7.51 -13.82 14.81
CA ASP A 71 6.05 -13.62 14.92
C ASP A 71 5.44 -14.36 16.13
N LYS A 72 5.96 -14.09 17.33
CA LYS A 72 5.63 -14.83 18.57
C LYS A 72 4.14 -14.77 18.93
N HIS A 73 3.44 -13.72 18.48
CA HIS A 73 2.03 -13.48 18.77
C HIS A 73 1.09 -14.17 17.78
N ASN A 74 1.60 -14.88 16.78
CA ASN A 74 0.73 -15.52 15.79
C ASN A 74 -0.26 -16.51 16.44
N PRO A 75 -1.57 -16.36 16.16
CA PRO A 75 -2.57 -17.31 16.62
C PRO A 75 -2.31 -18.75 16.14
N ASN A 76 -1.71 -18.93 14.95
CA ASN A 76 -1.26 -20.22 14.46
C ASN A 76 0.17 -20.51 14.95
N PRO A 77 0.37 -21.53 15.83
CA PRO A 77 1.70 -21.83 16.36
C PRO A 77 2.74 -22.18 15.29
N ALA A 78 2.33 -22.69 14.13
CA ALA A 78 3.24 -23.06 13.04
C ALA A 78 3.88 -21.85 12.35
N LEU A 79 3.31 -20.65 12.54
CA LEU A 79 3.82 -19.42 11.95
C LEU A 79 4.68 -18.61 12.95
N ARG A 80 4.80 -19.03 14.21
CA ARG A 80 5.45 -18.21 15.25
C ARG A 80 6.96 -18.05 15.10
N ASP A 81 7.59 -18.91 14.31
CA ASP A 81 9.03 -18.85 14.03
C ASP A 81 9.39 -18.03 12.80
N ARG A 82 8.41 -17.58 12.01
CA ARG A 82 8.66 -16.72 10.85
C ARG A 82 9.10 -15.33 11.29
N SER A 83 9.80 -14.64 10.40
CA SER A 83 10.21 -13.25 10.61
C SER A 83 9.03 -12.28 10.48
N ASP A 84 9.11 -11.15 11.20
CA ASP A 84 8.25 -9.98 11.00
C ASP A 84 8.69 -9.06 9.85
N LYS A 85 9.73 -9.46 9.09
CA LYS A 85 10.22 -8.81 7.86
C LYS A 85 10.15 -9.80 6.70
N GLY A 86 9.93 -9.27 5.50
CA GLY A 86 9.79 -10.11 4.29
C GLY A 86 8.55 -10.99 4.28
N VAL A 87 7.58 -10.71 5.15
CA VAL A 87 6.32 -11.45 5.25
C VAL A 87 5.17 -10.48 5.01
N VAL A 88 4.24 -10.88 4.14
CA VAL A 88 3.06 -10.08 3.84
C VAL A 88 2.20 -9.94 5.10
N PHE A 89 1.95 -8.69 5.48
CA PHE A 89 1.12 -8.35 6.63
C PHE A 89 -0.16 -7.63 6.20
N LEU A 90 -0.11 -6.84 5.12
CA LEU A 90 -1.26 -6.18 4.53
C LEU A 90 -1.67 -6.89 3.24
N TYR A 91 -2.96 -7.14 3.06
CA TYR A 91 -3.48 -7.92 1.94
C TYR A 91 -4.91 -7.54 1.58
N ASP A 92 -5.34 -8.02 0.40
CA ASP A 92 -6.69 -7.88 -0.16
C ASP A 92 -7.15 -6.45 -0.47
N LEU A 93 -6.26 -5.46 -0.41
CA LEU A 93 -6.62 -4.07 -0.61
C LEU A 93 -6.95 -3.81 -2.09
N THR A 94 -8.09 -3.17 -2.35
CA THR A 94 -8.64 -2.94 -3.70
C THR A 94 -8.77 -1.45 -3.97
N GLN A 95 -8.34 -1.00 -5.15
CA GLN A 95 -8.52 0.40 -5.57
C GLN A 95 -9.99 0.65 -5.92
N THR A 96 -10.58 1.66 -5.28
CA THR A 96 -12.00 2.04 -5.43
C THR A 96 -12.18 3.39 -6.14
N SER A 97 -11.15 4.23 -6.10
CA SER A 97 -11.00 5.45 -6.89
C SER A 97 -9.50 5.70 -7.12
N PRO A 98 -9.09 6.68 -7.95
CA PRO A 98 -7.67 6.94 -8.23
C PRO A 98 -6.78 6.95 -6.97
N ASP A 99 -7.22 7.65 -5.93
CA ASP A 99 -6.44 7.80 -4.70
C ASP A 99 -7.02 7.04 -3.48
N ASN A 100 -8.04 6.20 -3.64
CA ASN A 100 -8.69 5.51 -2.51
C ASN A 100 -8.69 3.99 -2.65
N TYR A 101 -8.30 3.32 -1.59
CA TYR A 101 -8.18 1.87 -1.51
C TYR A 101 -8.91 1.31 -0.28
N ARG A 102 -9.61 0.18 -0.45
CA ARG A 102 -10.52 -0.39 0.57
C ARG A 102 -10.43 -1.91 0.65
N ASP A 103 -11.17 -2.48 1.60
CA ASP A 103 -11.30 -3.92 1.87
C ASP A 103 -10.01 -4.64 2.27
N GLY A 104 -8.95 -3.87 2.55
CA GLY A 104 -7.69 -4.40 3.01
C GLY A 104 -7.78 -4.94 4.43
N LYS A 105 -6.87 -5.85 4.74
CA LYS A 105 -6.64 -6.37 6.09
C LYS A 105 -5.16 -6.25 6.42
N ALA A 106 -4.84 -5.93 7.67
CA ALA A 106 -3.48 -5.88 8.16
C ALA A 106 -3.33 -6.75 9.40
N TYR A 107 -2.52 -7.81 9.30
CA TYR A 107 -2.03 -8.56 10.44
C TYR A 107 -0.99 -7.75 11.20
N ASN A 108 -1.13 -7.65 12.52
CA ASN A 108 -0.24 -6.92 13.39
C ASN A 108 0.67 -7.89 14.15
N PHE A 109 1.97 -7.92 13.81
CA PHE A 109 2.96 -8.76 14.49
C PHE A 109 3.11 -8.45 15.98
N TYR A 110 2.75 -7.24 16.41
CA TYR A 110 2.90 -6.80 17.80
C TYR A 110 1.86 -7.39 18.76
N ASP A 111 0.70 -7.83 18.26
CA ASP A 111 -0.39 -8.36 19.10
C ASP A 111 -1.10 -9.61 18.52
N GLY A 112 -0.75 -10.02 17.30
CA GLY A 112 -1.33 -11.20 16.63
C GLY A 112 -2.74 -10.98 16.07
N ARG A 113 -3.27 -9.75 16.08
CA ARG A 113 -4.61 -9.42 15.61
C ARG A 113 -4.58 -8.98 14.14
N THR A 114 -5.73 -9.04 13.50
CA THR A 114 -5.93 -8.54 12.13
C THR A 114 -6.93 -7.39 12.15
N TYR A 115 -6.59 -6.30 11.49
CA TYR A 115 -7.37 -5.07 11.42
C TYR A 115 -7.87 -4.82 9.99
N TYR A 116 -8.99 -4.13 9.86
CA TYR A 116 -9.49 -3.66 8.56
C TYR A 116 -8.82 -2.37 8.16
N VAL A 117 -8.43 -2.26 6.89
CA VAL A 117 -7.64 -1.15 6.36
C VAL A 117 -8.37 -0.47 5.20
N LYS A 118 -8.30 0.87 5.22
CA LYS A 118 -8.62 1.74 4.09
C LYS A 118 -7.48 2.75 3.95
N ILE A 119 -7.16 3.13 2.71
CA ILE A 119 -6.08 4.07 2.43
C ILE A 119 -6.60 5.19 1.53
N SER A 120 -6.26 6.43 1.89
CA SER A 120 -6.38 7.59 1.00
C SER A 120 -4.97 8.08 0.69
N GLN A 121 -4.61 8.16 -0.59
CA GLN A 121 -3.32 8.65 -1.06
C GLN A 121 -3.40 10.16 -1.29
N LYS A 122 -2.44 10.88 -0.72
CA LYS A 122 -2.31 12.33 -0.90
C LYS A 122 -1.61 12.64 -2.22
N PRO A 123 -1.75 13.88 -2.76
CA PRO A 123 -1.10 14.26 -4.02
C PRO A 123 0.43 14.17 -4.01
N ASN A 124 1.08 14.21 -2.84
CA ASN A 124 2.52 14.03 -2.69
C ASN A 124 2.94 12.55 -2.57
N GLY A 125 1.98 11.62 -2.65
CA GLY A 125 2.19 10.18 -2.54
C GLY A 125 2.04 9.63 -1.14
N ASP A 126 2.02 10.46 -0.09
CA ASP A 126 1.84 10.01 1.29
C ASP A 126 0.48 9.34 1.49
N LEU A 127 0.39 8.45 2.48
CA LEU A 127 -0.83 7.72 2.77
C LEU A 127 -1.45 8.21 4.06
N GLU A 128 -2.74 8.54 4.01
CA GLU A 128 -3.59 8.43 5.19
C GLU A 128 -4.03 6.96 5.31
N PHE A 129 -3.36 6.25 6.20
CA PHE A 129 -3.58 4.84 6.49
C PHE A 129 -4.58 4.70 7.64
N TYR A 130 -5.80 4.29 7.34
CA TYR A 130 -6.85 4.08 8.35
C TYR A 130 -6.94 2.60 8.73
N SER A 131 -6.72 2.30 10.01
CA SER A 131 -6.84 0.95 10.59
C SER A 131 -8.00 0.89 11.58
N SER A 132 -8.81 -0.17 11.52
CA SER A 132 -10.03 -0.31 12.33
C SER A 132 -10.29 -1.75 12.79
N LEU A 133 -11.02 -1.87 13.90
CA LEU A 133 -11.43 -3.18 14.45
C LEU A 133 -12.55 -3.83 13.65
N TYR A 134 -13.42 -3.02 13.03
CA TYR A 134 -14.61 -3.47 12.33
C TYR A 134 -14.58 -3.01 10.87
N LYS A 135 -15.19 -3.81 9.98
CA LYS A 135 -15.14 -3.59 8.52
C LYS A 135 -15.77 -2.25 8.09
N ASP A 136 -16.83 -1.84 8.79
CA ASP A 136 -17.50 -0.55 8.55
C ASP A 136 -16.55 0.64 8.79
N GLY A 137 -15.53 0.47 9.64
CA GLY A 137 -14.56 1.50 9.99
C GLY A 137 -15.11 2.50 10.99
N ILE A 138 -16.01 2.09 11.90
CA ILE A 138 -16.55 2.99 12.93
C ILE A 138 -15.53 3.23 14.07
N ILE A 139 -14.76 2.19 14.42
CA ILE A 139 -13.77 2.26 15.52
C ILE A 139 -12.38 1.95 14.95
N GLY A 140 -11.56 3.00 14.84
CA GLY A 140 -10.23 2.92 14.25
C GLY A 140 -9.43 4.22 14.39
N LYS A 141 -8.26 4.26 13.76
CA LYS A 141 -7.34 5.40 13.80
C LYS A 141 -6.64 5.57 12.44
N SER A 142 -6.50 6.82 12.01
CA SER A 142 -5.63 7.21 10.89
C SER A 142 -4.17 7.37 11.35
N PHE A 143 -3.26 6.98 10.47
CA PHE A 143 -1.81 7.15 10.56
C PHE A 143 -1.31 7.79 9.27
N LEU A 144 -0.28 8.63 9.35
CA LEU A 144 0.35 9.21 8.18
C LEU A 144 1.60 8.39 7.82
N TRP A 145 1.55 7.66 6.70
CA TRP A 145 2.72 6.96 6.19
C TRP A 145 3.35 7.76 5.06
N LYS A 146 4.65 8.02 5.18
CA LYS A 146 5.36 8.93 4.26
C LYS A 146 5.91 8.14 3.09
N ARG A 147 5.67 8.60 1.87
CA ARG A 147 6.30 8.02 0.68
C ARG A 147 7.81 8.28 0.75
N ILE A 148 8.60 7.26 0.47
CA ILE A 148 10.05 7.40 0.32
C ILE A 148 10.50 6.80 -1.02
N ASP A 149 11.61 7.32 -1.54
CA ASP A 149 12.22 6.80 -2.75
C ASP A 149 13.20 5.65 -2.44
N LYS A 150 13.54 4.89 -3.47
CA LYS A 150 14.40 3.71 -3.36
C LYS A 150 15.85 4.08 -2.97
N ASP A 151 16.39 5.21 -3.43
CA ASP A 151 17.75 5.63 -3.11
C ASP A 151 17.88 5.98 -1.61
N THR A 152 16.87 6.63 -1.03
CA THR A 152 16.79 6.86 0.42
C THR A 152 16.80 5.55 1.20
N LEU A 153 16.01 4.55 0.79
CA LEU A 153 16.00 3.23 1.43
C LEU A 153 17.35 2.52 1.30
N ASP A 154 17.94 2.49 0.11
CA ASP A 154 19.18 1.77 -0.16
C ASP A 154 20.34 2.33 0.66
N LYS A 155 20.47 3.66 0.73
CA LYS A 155 21.45 4.33 1.60
C LYS A 155 21.26 3.95 3.06
N TYR A 156 20.02 3.87 3.53
CA TYR A 156 19.71 3.46 4.89
C TYR A 156 20.15 2.01 5.16
N LEU A 157 19.78 1.08 4.26
CA LEU A 157 20.10 -0.35 4.41
C LEU A 157 21.62 -0.58 4.42
N GLU A 158 22.35 0.06 3.51
CA GLU A 158 23.81 0.02 3.45
C GLU A 158 24.45 0.55 4.75
N ALA A 159 24.02 1.73 5.21
CA ALA A 159 24.54 2.34 6.44
C ALA A 159 24.30 1.48 7.70
N LYS A 160 23.18 0.74 7.73
CA LYS A 160 22.83 -0.17 8.83
C LYS A 160 23.31 -1.60 8.61
N LYS A 161 23.96 -1.90 7.47
CA LYS A 161 24.37 -3.25 7.06
C LYS A 161 23.19 -4.25 7.06
N LEU A 162 22.02 -3.76 6.69
CA LEU A 162 20.79 -4.55 6.54
C LEU A 162 20.63 -4.96 5.08
N LYS A 163 19.85 -6.02 4.84
CA LYS A 163 19.51 -6.48 3.50
C LYS A 163 18.02 -6.38 3.29
N GLU A 164 17.62 -6.03 2.08
CA GLU A 164 16.24 -6.10 1.65
C GLU A 164 15.76 -7.56 1.65
N PRO A 165 14.50 -7.83 2.02
CA PRO A 165 13.92 -9.17 1.92
C PRO A 165 13.92 -9.72 0.48
N ASN A 166 14.03 -11.04 0.35
CA ASN A 166 13.91 -11.69 -0.94
C ASN A 166 12.44 -11.69 -1.41
N PHE A 167 12.15 -11.01 -2.51
CA PHE A 167 10.78 -10.86 -3.01
C PHE A 167 10.09 -12.18 -3.38
N HIS A 168 10.82 -13.22 -3.80
CA HIS A 168 10.23 -14.54 -4.04
C HIS A 168 9.67 -15.14 -2.74
N GLN A 169 10.40 -15.01 -1.63
CA GLN A 169 9.92 -15.45 -0.31
C GLN A 169 8.74 -14.60 0.19
N VAL A 170 8.73 -13.30 -0.14
CA VAL A 170 7.56 -12.43 0.12
C VAL A 170 6.32 -12.98 -0.57
N LEU A 171 6.42 -13.34 -1.85
CA LEU A 171 5.30 -13.92 -2.61
C LEU A 171 4.85 -15.26 -2.02
N GLU A 172 5.76 -16.14 -1.63
CA GLU A 172 5.43 -17.41 -0.96
C GLU A 172 4.64 -17.19 0.34
N SER A 173 4.96 -16.11 1.07
CA SER A 173 4.30 -15.78 2.34
C SER A 173 2.81 -15.46 2.20
N ILE A 174 2.32 -15.12 1.00
CA ILE A 174 0.89 -14.89 0.73
C ILE A 174 0.06 -16.14 1.07
N SER A 175 0.61 -17.34 0.80
CA SER A 175 -0.05 -18.62 1.14
C SER A 175 -0.28 -18.82 2.64
N GLN A 176 0.39 -18.04 3.49
CA GLN A 176 0.33 -18.15 4.95
C GLN A 176 -0.74 -17.24 5.59
N ILE A 177 -1.39 -16.37 4.81
CA ILE A 177 -2.37 -15.37 5.32
C ILE A 177 -3.65 -16.04 5.85
N ASN A 178 -4.07 -17.14 5.22
CA ASN A 178 -5.15 -18.01 5.67
C ASN A 178 -4.73 -19.46 5.48
N PRO A 179 -3.87 -19.99 6.38
CA PRO A 179 -3.32 -21.32 6.19
C PRO A 179 -4.47 -22.35 6.20
N PRO A 180 -4.44 -23.35 5.31
CA PRO A 180 -5.46 -24.39 5.28
C PRO A 180 -5.58 -25.03 6.68
N PRO A 181 -6.79 -25.45 7.11
CA PRO A 181 -6.96 -26.06 8.41
C PRO A 181 -6.01 -27.25 8.56
N ARG A 182 -5.28 -27.32 9.69
CA ARG A 182 -4.38 -28.46 9.96
C ARG A 182 -5.19 -29.75 9.79
N LYS A 183 -4.75 -30.64 8.88
CA LYS A 183 -5.27 -32.01 8.84
C LYS A 183 -5.12 -32.57 10.25
N LYS A 184 -6.24 -32.84 10.93
CA LYS A 184 -6.20 -33.59 12.19
C LYS A 184 -5.57 -34.93 11.86
N ILE A 185 -4.31 -35.12 12.24
CA ILE A 185 -3.67 -36.42 12.20
C ILE A 185 -4.46 -37.26 13.20
N LYS A 186 -5.33 -38.15 12.71
CA LYS A 186 -5.87 -39.22 13.54
C LYS A 186 -4.68 -40.10 13.87
N LEU A 187 -4.23 -40.02 15.13
CA LEU A 187 -3.41 -41.06 15.71
C LEU A 187 -4.32 -42.29 15.78
N ASN A 188 -4.08 -43.25 14.89
CA ASN A 188 -4.61 -44.60 15.00
C ASN A 188 -3.68 -45.40 15.90
#